data_AF-A0AAP5I2G4-F1
#
_entry.id   AF-A0AAP5I2G4-F1
#
_cell.length_a   1.000
_cell.length_b   1.000
_cell.length_c   1.000
_cell.angle_alpha   90.00
_cell.angle_beta   90.00
_cell.angle_gamma   90.00
#
_symmetry.space_group_name_H-M   'P 1'
#
loop_
_entity.id
_entity.type
_entity.pdbx_description
1 polymer ?
#
loop_
_entity_poly.entity_id
_entity_poly.type
_entity_poly.pdbx_seq_one_letter_code
_entity_poly.pdbx_strand_id
1 'polypeptide(L)'
;MATDGVNQADNLTTSQVEILLQALKAARNGDFTVRLPVDNDGLGEIAEVFNDWVSCNESFADQIVQISQKVGEQGKIKERMSTETANGLWRTSIDAINKLVDNLAKPTTEAQRVLSAIAQGDLSDKMALEIEGRPLEGELLHVGTIVNTIVDQLNLFASEMTRLGRELGIEGKLGSQITLDQASGIWKELVDNMNQMSTNITERIRSISQITLAVAQGDLSKQIEAQNAGEFKQLTDNVNQMIANLQASLKQMADVSTAVASSSEELTAVSKEMTQNATQTSEQATSASASAEQVSTNALSVATAVEEMNASIREIAKNASEGAKVAINAVKTADRTNKTITKLGQSSVEIGKVIKVITSIAQQTNLLALNATIEAARAGDAGKGFAVVATEVKELARQTAKATEDISQRIEAIQTDTDDAVSAITQITGVINQINDIQNTIASAVEEQTATTNEISRNVSEAAKGSADIAKSISIVAINAQSTTIGASNTSQAASELLSMAVDLQKVVSKFKY
;
A
#
# COMPACT_ATOMS: atom_id res chain seq x y z
N MET A 1 -80.82 -40.55 -146.66
CA MET A 1 -82.06 -39.77 -146.79
C MET A 1 -82.49 -39.36 -145.38
N ALA A 2 -82.96 -38.12 -145.24
CA ALA A 2 -83.34 -37.38 -144.03
C ALA A 2 -84.28 -38.17 -143.07
N THR A 3 -84.44 -37.89 -141.76
CA THR A 3 -84.83 -36.64 -141.04
C THR A 3 -84.86 -36.91 -139.50
N ASP A 4 -84.73 -35.83 -138.72
CA ASP A 4 -85.41 -35.48 -137.44
C ASP A 4 -85.34 -36.31 -136.14
N GLY A 5 -85.03 -35.61 -135.04
CA GLY A 5 -85.22 -36.05 -133.65
C GLY A 5 -84.60 -35.12 -132.60
N VAL A 6 -85.29 -34.01 -132.31
CA VAL A 6 -84.96 -32.97 -131.31
C VAL A 6 -85.41 -33.36 -129.87
N ASN A 7 -84.61 -32.97 -128.86
CA ASN A 7 -84.89 -32.76 -127.41
C ASN A 7 -86.01 -33.57 -126.71
N GLN A 8 -85.64 -34.29 -125.65
CA GLN A 8 -86.40 -34.32 -124.38
C GLN A 8 -85.41 -34.18 -123.21
N ALA A 9 -85.50 -33.04 -122.52
CA ALA A 9 -84.89 -32.84 -121.21
C ALA A 9 -85.74 -33.58 -120.17
N ASP A 10 -85.12 -34.46 -119.38
CA ASP A 10 -85.73 -35.03 -118.17
C ASP A 10 -85.93 -33.90 -117.16
N ASN A 11 -87.15 -33.35 -117.15
CA ASN A 11 -87.57 -32.39 -116.15
C ASN A 11 -87.71 -33.10 -114.80
N LEU A 12 -86.97 -32.60 -113.80
CA LEU A 12 -87.13 -32.96 -112.38
C LEU A 12 -88.61 -32.95 -111.99
N THR A 13 -89.05 -33.99 -111.29
CA THR A 13 -90.44 -34.06 -110.80
C THR A 13 -90.66 -33.06 -109.66
N THR A 14 -91.87 -32.51 -109.54
CA THR A 14 -92.23 -31.53 -108.49
C THR A 14 -91.90 -32.02 -107.08
N SER A 15 -92.01 -33.33 -106.82
CA SER A 15 -91.67 -33.98 -105.54
C SER A 15 -90.16 -33.92 -105.21
N GLN A 16 -89.30 -34.12 -106.22
CA GLN A 16 -87.85 -34.09 -106.06
C GLN A 16 -87.34 -32.69 -105.66
N VAL A 17 -87.90 -31.64 -106.27
CA VAL A 17 -87.58 -30.24 -105.91
C VAL A 17 -88.05 -29.90 -104.50
N GLU A 18 -89.16 -30.49 -104.05
CA GLU A 18 -89.72 -30.25 -102.71
C GLU A 18 -88.84 -30.83 -101.60
N ILE A 19 -88.28 -32.03 -101.80
CA ILE A 19 -87.34 -32.68 -100.88
C ILE A 19 -86.03 -31.90 -100.79
N LEU A 20 -85.46 -31.51 -101.93
CA LEU A 20 -84.26 -30.66 -101.98
C LEU A 20 -84.51 -29.31 -101.29
N LEU A 21 -85.68 -28.70 -101.50
CA LEU A 21 -86.05 -27.45 -100.85
C LEU A 21 -86.24 -27.61 -99.33
N GLN A 22 -86.80 -28.72 -98.85
CA GLN A 22 -86.88 -29.00 -97.41
C GLN A 22 -85.49 -29.20 -96.79
N ALA A 23 -84.61 -29.95 -97.44
CA ALA A 23 -83.24 -30.16 -96.95
C ALA A 23 -82.46 -28.84 -96.92
N LEU A 24 -82.55 -28.01 -97.97
CA LEU A 24 -81.96 -26.67 -98.00
C LEU A 24 -82.54 -25.77 -96.91
N LYS A 25 -83.85 -25.85 -96.62
CA LYS A 25 -84.47 -25.08 -95.51
C LYS A 25 -83.97 -25.55 -94.14
N ALA A 26 -83.79 -26.85 -93.92
CA ALA A 26 -83.26 -27.40 -92.67
C ALA A 26 -81.80 -26.96 -92.44
N ALA A 27 -80.93 -27.15 -93.43
CA ALA A 27 -79.54 -26.72 -93.35
C ALA A 27 -79.40 -25.19 -93.19
N ARG A 28 -80.23 -24.39 -93.89
CA ARG A 28 -80.26 -22.93 -93.70
C ARG A 28 -80.64 -22.52 -92.27
N ASN A 29 -81.47 -23.31 -91.59
CA ASN A 29 -81.89 -23.06 -90.22
C ASN A 29 -80.87 -23.61 -89.19
N GLY A 30 -79.74 -24.15 -89.64
CA GLY A 30 -78.68 -24.67 -88.76
C GLY A 30 -78.85 -26.14 -88.34
N ASP A 31 -79.84 -26.85 -88.89
CA ASP A 31 -79.90 -28.30 -88.74
C ASP A 31 -79.02 -28.96 -89.80
N PHE A 32 -77.78 -29.23 -89.40
CA PHE A 32 -76.79 -29.89 -90.24
C PHE A 32 -76.82 -31.42 -90.10
N THR A 33 -77.85 -32.01 -89.48
CA THR A 33 -78.03 -33.47 -89.44
C THR A 33 -78.86 -33.99 -90.61
N VAL A 34 -79.51 -33.08 -91.35
CA VAL A 34 -80.33 -33.40 -92.54
C VAL A 34 -79.48 -34.05 -93.64
N ARG A 35 -80.01 -35.09 -94.29
CA ARG A 35 -79.37 -35.76 -95.42
C ARG A 35 -80.35 -36.02 -96.56
N LEU A 36 -79.89 -35.84 -97.80
CA LEU A 36 -80.64 -36.17 -99.01
C LEU A 36 -80.39 -37.64 -99.43
N PRO A 37 -81.42 -38.37 -99.89
CA PRO A 37 -81.26 -39.74 -100.43
C PRO A 37 -80.57 -39.73 -101.80
N VAL A 38 -79.64 -40.67 -102.03
CA VAL A 38 -78.76 -40.67 -103.22
C VAL A 38 -79.36 -41.43 -104.43
N ASP A 39 -80.28 -42.37 -104.22
CA ASP A 39 -80.76 -43.32 -105.25
C ASP A 39 -81.95 -42.83 -106.13
N ASN A 40 -82.22 -41.53 -106.19
CA ASN A 40 -83.40 -41.00 -106.89
C ASN A 40 -83.03 -40.54 -108.31
N ASP A 41 -83.56 -41.22 -109.34
CA ASP A 41 -83.35 -40.93 -110.78
C ASP A 41 -83.53 -39.42 -111.05
N GLY A 42 -82.39 -38.71 -111.15
CA GLY A 42 -82.30 -37.25 -111.41
C GLY A 42 -81.67 -36.36 -110.32
N LEU A 43 -81.44 -36.83 -109.07
CA LEU A 43 -80.91 -35.98 -107.97
C LEU A 43 -79.63 -36.47 -107.26
N GLY A 44 -79.06 -37.63 -107.62
CA GLY A 44 -77.96 -38.26 -106.87
C GLY A 44 -76.73 -37.38 -106.62
N GLU A 45 -76.23 -36.67 -107.64
CA GLU A 45 -75.05 -35.81 -107.52
C GLU A 45 -75.31 -34.57 -106.63
N ILE A 46 -76.53 -34.02 -106.67
CA ILE A 46 -76.93 -32.90 -105.80
C ILE A 46 -77.04 -33.35 -104.35
N ALA A 47 -77.51 -34.58 -104.10
CA ALA A 47 -77.63 -35.15 -102.77
C ALA A 47 -76.25 -35.37 -102.11
N GLU A 48 -75.28 -35.91 -102.85
CA GLU A 48 -73.90 -36.07 -102.36
C GLU A 48 -73.27 -34.72 -102.01
N VAL A 49 -73.29 -33.76 -102.95
CA VAL A 49 -72.69 -32.43 -102.73
C VAL A 49 -73.36 -31.70 -101.56
N PHE A 50 -74.68 -31.81 -101.41
CA PHE A 50 -75.40 -31.24 -100.27
C PHE A 50 -75.03 -31.92 -98.95
N ASN A 51 -74.97 -33.26 -98.92
CA ASN A 51 -74.62 -34.03 -97.72
C ASN A 51 -73.17 -33.75 -97.26
N ASP A 52 -72.25 -33.59 -98.19
CA ASP A 52 -70.86 -33.20 -97.92
C ASP A 52 -70.77 -31.77 -97.37
N TRP A 53 -71.49 -30.83 -97.99
CA TRP A 53 -71.56 -29.45 -97.53
C TRP A 53 -72.14 -29.35 -96.10
N VAL A 54 -73.21 -30.09 -95.84
CA VAL A 54 -73.85 -30.13 -94.52
C VAL A 54 -72.94 -30.80 -93.47
N SER A 55 -72.24 -31.88 -93.81
CA SER A 55 -71.28 -32.54 -92.90
C SER A 55 -70.07 -31.63 -92.57
N CYS A 56 -69.62 -30.81 -93.52
CA CYS A 56 -68.58 -29.81 -93.28
C CYS A 56 -69.03 -28.73 -92.29
N ASN A 57 -70.28 -28.25 -92.39
CA ASN A 57 -70.85 -27.29 -91.45
C ASN A 57 -70.99 -27.88 -90.04
N GLU A 58 -71.44 -29.14 -89.93
CA GLU A 58 -71.56 -29.87 -88.65
C GLU A 58 -70.19 -29.98 -87.96
N SER A 59 -69.17 -30.45 -88.67
CA SER A 59 -67.80 -30.54 -88.13
C SER A 59 -67.21 -29.19 -87.72
N PHE A 60 -67.45 -28.14 -88.50
CA PHE A 60 -66.97 -26.79 -88.16
C PHE A 60 -67.62 -26.26 -86.87
N ALA A 61 -68.94 -26.43 -86.71
CA ALA A 61 -69.66 -26.02 -85.51
C ALA A 61 -69.17 -26.77 -84.25
N ASP A 62 -69.00 -28.09 -84.34
CA ASP A 62 -68.47 -28.91 -83.25
C ASP A 62 -67.07 -28.47 -82.82
N GLN A 63 -66.19 -28.20 -83.80
CA GLN A 63 -64.84 -27.74 -83.52
C GLN A 63 -64.79 -26.36 -82.86
N ILE A 64 -65.72 -25.45 -83.21
CA ILE A 64 -65.85 -24.16 -82.52
C ILE A 64 -66.25 -24.36 -81.05
N VAL A 65 -67.19 -25.26 -80.77
CA VAL A 65 -67.59 -25.56 -79.38
C VAL A 65 -66.43 -26.18 -78.61
N GLN A 66 -65.70 -27.13 -79.21
CA GLN A 66 -64.55 -27.77 -78.57
C GLN A 66 -63.41 -26.78 -78.29
N ILE A 67 -63.06 -25.91 -79.24
CA ILE A 67 -61.98 -24.93 -79.03
C ILE A 67 -62.37 -23.89 -77.98
N SER A 68 -63.65 -23.48 -77.95
CA SER A 68 -64.18 -22.58 -76.92
C SER A 68 -64.05 -23.20 -75.52
N GLN A 69 -64.40 -24.48 -75.33
CA GLN A 69 -64.24 -25.17 -74.05
C GLN A 69 -62.76 -25.34 -73.67
N LYS A 70 -61.94 -25.84 -74.59
CA LYS A 70 -60.53 -26.13 -74.29
C LYS A 70 -59.72 -24.85 -74.01
N VAL A 71 -59.87 -23.82 -74.83
CA VAL A 71 -59.08 -22.58 -74.71
C VAL A 71 -59.73 -21.62 -73.71
N GLY A 72 -61.04 -21.40 -73.80
CA GLY A 72 -61.76 -20.41 -73.00
C GLY A 72 -62.04 -20.86 -71.56
N GLU A 73 -62.51 -22.09 -71.35
CA GLU A 73 -62.86 -22.58 -70.00
C GLU A 73 -61.70 -23.32 -69.32
N GLN A 74 -61.02 -24.20 -70.05
CA GLN A 74 -59.96 -25.05 -69.48
C GLN A 74 -58.56 -24.40 -69.52
N GLY A 75 -58.41 -23.24 -70.16
CA GLY A 75 -57.13 -22.52 -70.26
C GLY A 75 -56.05 -23.26 -71.07
N LYS A 76 -56.41 -24.25 -71.89
CA LYS A 76 -55.49 -25.01 -72.76
C LYS A 76 -55.19 -24.24 -74.04
N ILE A 77 -54.54 -23.08 -73.90
CA ILE A 77 -54.25 -22.11 -74.97
C ILE A 77 -53.37 -22.64 -76.13
N LYS A 78 -52.85 -23.87 -76.03
CA LYS A 78 -52.08 -24.55 -77.09
C LYS A 78 -52.93 -25.40 -78.05
N GLU A 79 -54.21 -25.61 -77.73
CA GLU A 79 -55.13 -26.39 -78.55
C GLU A 79 -55.57 -25.61 -79.80
N ARG A 80 -55.79 -26.30 -80.93
CA ARG A 80 -56.15 -25.69 -82.23
C ARG A 80 -57.27 -26.49 -82.91
N MET A 81 -58.10 -25.81 -83.70
CA MET A 81 -59.07 -26.46 -84.59
C MET A 81 -58.35 -27.17 -85.75
N SER A 82 -58.87 -28.32 -86.18
CA SER A 82 -58.34 -29.15 -87.25
C SER A 82 -58.74 -28.64 -88.64
N THR A 83 -57.81 -28.63 -89.59
CA THR A 83 -58.04 -28.16 -90.98
C THR A 83 -58.30 -29.31 -91.97
N GLU A 84 -58.36 -30.56 -91.53
CA GLU A 84 -58.28 -31.75 -92.40
C GLU A 84 -59.44 -31.89 -93.40
N THR A 85 -60.65 -31.48 -93.04
CA THR A 85 -61.87 -31.63 -93.86
C THR A 85 -62.39 -30.31 -94.45
N ALA A 86 -61.69 -29.19 -94.20
CA ALA A 86 -62.13 -27.86 -94.56
C ALA A 86 -61.39 -27.35 -95.80
N ASN A 87 -62.14 -26.97 -96.84
CA ASN A 87 -61.61 -26.38 -98.08
C ASN A 87 -62.21 -24.99 -98.31
N GLY A 88 -61.47 -24.13 -99.04
CA GLY A 88 -61.90 -22.77 -99.35
C GLY A 88 -62.13 -21.91 -98.10
N LEU A 89 -63.27 -21.21 -98.05
CA LEU A 89 -63.63 -20.26 -96.98
C LEU A 89 -63.71 -20.91 -95.58
N TRP A 90 -64.03 -22.20 -95.49
CA TRP A 90 -64.07 -22.92 -94.22
C TRP A 90 -62.68 -23.03 -93.59
N ARG A 91 -61.67 -23.36 -94.40
CA ARG A 91 -60.28 -23.38 -93.95
C ARG A 91 -59.84 -21.99 -93.50
N THR A 92 -60.21 -20.95 -94.26
CA THR A 92 -59.92 -19.56 -93.88
C THR A 92 -60.55 -19.19 -92.53
N SER A 93 -61.75 -19.69 -92.23
CA SER A 93 -62.43 -19.45 -90.95
C SER A 93 -61.77 -20.19 -89.79
N ILE A 94 -61.36 -21.44 -89.98
CA ILE A 94 -60.56 -22.21 -89.02
C ILE A 94 -59.22 -21.52 -88.74
N ASP A 95 -58.52 -21.08 -89.80
CA ASP A 95 -57.27 -20.35 -89.69
C ASP A 95 -57.46 -19.01 -88.95
N ALA A 96 -58.58 -18.31 -89.15
CA ALA A 96 -58.89 -17.08 -88.43
C ALA A 96 -59.08 -17.32 -86.93
N ILE A 97 -59.80 -18.38 -86.55
CA ILE A 97 -60.01 -18.75 -85.14
C ILE A 97 -58.69 -19.21 -84.50
N ASN A 98 -57.92 -20.05 -85.18
CA ASN A 98 -56.59 -20.47 -84.70
C ASN A 98 -55.65 -19.28 -84.52
N LYS A 99 -55.65 -18.31 -85.45
CA LYS A 99 -54.90 -17.05 -85.31
C LYS A 99 -55.35 -16.23 -84.10
N LEU A 100 -56.64 -16.19 -83.79
CA LEU A 100 -57.16 -15.50 -82.61
C LEU A 100 -56.64 -16.17 -81.32
N VAL A 101 -56.67 -17.51 -81.27
CA VAL A 101 -56.09 -18.26 -80.15
C VAL A 101 -54.59 -18.01 -80.03
N ASP A 102 -53.83 -18.02 -81.14
CA ASP A 102 -52.40 -17.70 -81.14
C ASP A 102 -52.11 -16.29 -80.59
N ASN A 103 -52.90 -15.30 -81.02
CA ASN A 103 -52.74 -13.90 -80.61
C ASN A 103 -53.02 -13.69 -79.10
N LEU A 104 -53.81 -14.55 -78.45
CA LEU A 104 -54.07 -14.52 -77.01
C LEU A 104 -53.11 -15.43 -76.21
N ALA A 105 -52.67 -16.54 -76.80
CA ALA A 105 -51.84 -17.55 -76.12
C ALA A 105 -50.41 -17.06 -75.86
N LYS A 106 -49.79 -16.40 -76.84
CA LYS A 106 -48.38 -15.98 -76.74
C LYS A 106 -48.15 -14.93 -75.65
N PRO A 107 -48.92 -13.83 -75.56
CA PRO A 107 -48.76 -12.85 -74.48
C PRO A 107 -49.02 -13.44 -73.09
N THR A 108 -49.99 -14.35 -72.98
CA THR A 108 -50.30 -15.03 -71.72
C THR A 108 -49.15 -15.93 -71.25
N THR A 109 -48.47 -16.59 -72.19
CA THR A 109 -47.28 -17.41 -71.91
C THR A 109 -46.10 -16.54 -71.48
N GLU A 110 -45.88 -15.39 -72.13
CA GLU A 110 -44.85 -14.42 -71.73
C GLU A 110 -45.10 -13.81 -70.36
N ALA A 111 -46.36 -13.48 -70.03
CA ALA A 111 -46.72 -13.04 -68.69
C ALA A 111 -46.40 -14.09 -67.63
N GLN A 112 -46.72 -15.38 -67.88
CA GLN A 112 -46.37 -16.48 -66.97
C GLN A 112 -44.86 -16.64 -66.77
N ARG A 113 -44.06 -16.46 -67.83
CA ARG A 113 -42.59 -16.54 -67.75
C ARG A 113 -42.04 -15.48 -66.78
N VAL A 114 -42.47 -14.23 -66.95
CA VAL A 114 -42.00 -13.11 -66.11
C VAL A 114 -42.52 -13.21 -64.68
N LEU A 115 -43.78 -13.62 -64.48
CA LEU A 115 -44.31 -13.88 -63.14
C LEU A 115 -43.56 -15.02 -62.42
N SER A 116 -43.11 -16.04 -63.17
CA SER A 116 -42.27 -17.12 -62.63
C SER A 116 -40.86 -16.63 -62.27
N ALA A 117 -40.30 -15.70 -63.05
CA ALA A 117 -39.01 -15.07 -62.76
C ALA A 117 -39.10 -14.22 -61.47
N ILE A 118 -40.14 -13.39 -61.33
CA ILE A 118 -40.42 -12.61 -60.11
C ILE A 118 -40.51 -13.53 -58.88
N ALA A 119 -41.22 -14.66 -58.99
CA ALA A 119 -41.38 -15.61 -57.88
C ALA A 119 -40.05 -16.25 -57.44
N GLN A 120 -39.06 -16.33 -58.33
CA GLN A 120 -37.72 -16.84 -58.05
C GLN A 120 -36.75 -15.74 -57.56
N GLY A 121 -37.21 -14.49 -57.51
CA GLY A 121 -36.38 -13.32 -57.17
C GLY A 121 -35.54 -12.79 -58.33
N ASP A 122 -35.79 -13.24 -59.57
CA ASP A 122 -35.16 -12.68 -60.76
C ASP A 122 -36.01 -11.54 -61.33
N LEU A 123 -35.49 -10.33 -61.20
CA LEU A 123 -36.14 -9.08 -61.62
C LEU A 123 -35.44 -8.44 -62.82
N SER A 124 -34.55 -9.19 -63.48
CA SER A 124 -33.81 -8.71 -64.65
C SER A 124 -34.63 -8.81 -65.94
N ASP A 125 -35.61 -9.72 -65.96
CA ASP A 125 -36.41 -10.02 -67.13
C ASP A 125 -37.76 -9.28 -67.16
N LYS A 126 -38.08 -8.69 -68.32
CA LYS A 126 -39.34 -8.00 -68.60
C LYS A 126 -40.19 -8.76 -69.62
N MET A 127 -41.49 -8.49 -69.60
CA MET A 127 -42.42 -8.97 -70.62
C MET A 127 -42.14 -8.26 -71.93
N ALA A 128 -41.91 -9.03 -72.99
CA ALA A 128 -41.78 -8.51 -74.33
C ALA A 128 -43.07 -7.81 -74.75
N LEU A 129 -42.99 -6.53 -75.09
CA LEU A 129 -44.13 -5.74 -75.58
C LEU A 129 -44.33 -5.89 -77.10
N GLU A 130 -43.47 -6.68 -77.74
CA GLU A 130 -43.51 -7.02 -79.15
C GLU A 130 -43.30 -8.54 -79.30
N ILE A 131 -44.18 -9.20 -80.06
CA ILE A 131 -44.12 -10.65 -80.29
C ILE A 131 -44.12 -10.88 -81.80
N GLU A 132 -43.06 -11.51 -82.32
CA GLU A 132 -42.90 -11.84 -83.75
C GLU A 132 -43.06 -10.64 -84.70
N GLY A 133 -42.44 -9.50 -84.36
CA GLY A 133 -42.46 -8.30 -85.21
C GLY A 133 -43.74 -7.47 -85.12
N ARG A 134 -44.62 -7.76 -84.16
CA ARG A 134 -45.88 -7.04 -83.95
C ARG A 134 -45.99 -6.51 -82.51
N PRO A 135 -46.26 -5.20 -82.33
CA PRO A 135 -46.46 -4.65 -81.00
C PRO A 135 -47.75 -5.22 -80.39
N LEU A 136 -47.73 -5.44 -79.07
CA LEU A 136 -48.97 -5.69 -78.33
C LEU A 136 -49.83 -4.42 -78.36
N GLU A 137 -51.14 -4.60 -78.51
CA GLU A 137 -52.11 -3.52 -78.55
C GLU A 137 -53.26 -3.80 -77.58
N GLY A 138 -53.99 -2.74 -77.19
CA GLY A 138 -55.15 -2.85 -76.30
C GLY A 138 -54.84 -3.45 -74.93
N GLU A 139 -55.72 -4.34 -74.46
CA GLU A 139 -55.65 -4.94 -73.11
C GLU A 139 -54.37 -5.77 -72.88
N LEU A 140 -53.83 -6.39 -73.93
CA LEU A 140 -52.61 -7.20 -73.82
C LEU A 140 -51.37 -6.33 -73.57
N LEU A 141 -51.31 -5.14 -74.19
CA LEU A 141 -50.29 -4.14 -73.91
C LEU A 141 -50.43 -3.62 -72.48
N HIS A 142 -51.66 -3.42 -72.00
CA HIS A 142 -51.92 -2.97 -70.64
C HIS A 142 -51.41 -3.99 -69.60
N VAL A 143 -51.70 -5.28 -69.78
CA VAL A 143 -51.18 -6.36 -68.93
C VAL A 143 -49.65 -6.39 -68.94
N GLY A 144 -49.02 -6.34 -70.12
CA GLY A 144 -47.55 -6.34 -70.21
C GLY A 144 -46.92 -5.11 -69.56
N THR A 145 -47.57 -3.95 -69.67
CA THR A 145 -47.14 -2.71 -69.01
C THR A 145 -47.26 -2.83 -67.49
N ILE A 146 -48.34 -3.39 -66.96
CA ILE A 146 -48.52 -3.61 -65.51
C ILE A 146 -47.46 -4.59 -64.98
N VAL A 147 -47.26 -5.72 -65.65
CA VAL A 147 -46.25 -6.72 -65.25
C VAL A 147 -44.86 -6.08 -65.22
N ASN A 148 -44.49 -5.34 -66.26
CA ASN A 148 -43.22 -4.61 -66.29
C ASN A 148 -43.11 -3.55 -65.20
N THR A 149 -44.19 -2.85 -64.88
CA THR A 149 -44.23 -1.88 -63.78
C THR A 149 -43.99 -2.56 -62.43
N ILE A 150 -44.54 -3.77 -62.21
CA ILE A 150 -44.29 -4.56 -60.99
C ILE A 150 -42.81 -4.97 -60.91
N VAL A 151 -42.22 -5.45 -62.02
CA VAL A 151 -40.79 -5.77 -62.09
C VAL A 151 -39.95 -4.55 -61.73
N ASP A 152 -40.26 -3.39 -62.31
CA ASP A 152 -39.53 -2.14 -62.05
C ASP A 152 -39.63 -1.70 -60.59
N GLN A 153 -40.81 -1.76 -59.98
CA GLN A 153 -41.01 -1.43 -58.56
C GLN A 153 -40.25 -2.37 -57.64
N LEU A 154 -40.29 -3.67 -57.90
CA LEU A 154 -39.57 -4.68 -57.11
C LEU A 154 -38.05 -4.53 -57.24
N ASN A 155 -37.55 -4.26 -58.45
CA ASN A 155 -36.12 -4.13 -58.70
C ASN A 155 -35.55 -2.89 -58.01
N LEU A 156 -36.29 -1.77 -58.08
CA LEU A 156 -35.95 -0.54 -57.38
C LEU A 156 -35.91 -0.74 -55.85
N PHE A 157 -36.91 -1.42 -55.30
CA PHE A 157 -36.97 -1.73 -53.87
C PHE A 157 -35.81 -2.66 -53.43
N ALA A 158 -35.53 -3.71 -54.19
CA ALA A 158 -34.44 -4.64 -53.90
C ALA A 158 -33.07 -3.96 -53.93
N SER A 159 -32.87 -3.05 -54.90
CA SER A 159 -31.66 -2.23 -54.99
C SER A 159 -31.49 -1.33 -53.76
N GLU A 160 -32.54 -0.62 -53.36
CA GLU A 160 -32.52 0.25 -52.18
C GLU A 160 -32.32 -0.51 -50.87
N MET A 161 -32.93 -1.69 -50.71
CA MET A 161 -32.71 -2.54 -49.55
C MET A 161 -31.28 -3.06 -49.47
N THR A 162 -30.72 -3.49 -50.61
CA THR A 162 -29.33 -3.96 -50.68
C THR A 162 -28.35 -2.82 -50.38
N ARG A 163 -28.63 -1.63 -50.91
CA ARG A 163 -27.85 -0.41 -50.64
C ARG A 163 -27.90 -0.04 -49.16
N LEU A 164 -29.09 0.04 -48.58
CA LEU A 164 -29.27 0.37 -47.16
C LEU A 164 -28.57 -0.64 -46.24
N GLY A 165 -28.70 -1.94 -46.53
CA GLY A 165 -28.02 -3.00 -45.77
C GLY A 165 -26.50 -2.90 -45.85
N ARG A 166 -25.95 -2.57 -47.04
CA ARG A 166 -24.51 -2.31 -47.20
C ARG A 166 -24.08 -1.06 -46.43
N GLU A 167 -24.78 0.06 -46.60
CA GLU A 167 -24.41 1.34 -45.99
C GLU A 167 -24.50 1.28 -44.45
N LEU A 168 -25.58 0.75 -43.88
CA LEU A 168 -25.74 0.63 -42.43
C LEU A 168 -24.92 -0.51 -41.83
N GLY A 169 -24.95 -1.69 -42.45
CA GLY A 169 -24.40 -2.91 -41.87
C GLY A 169 -22.92 -3.15 -42.14
N ILE A 170 -22.40 -2.69 -43.29
CA ILE A 170 -21.02 -2.94 -43.71
C ILE A 170 -20.19 -1.66 -43.66
N GLU A 171 -20.68 -0.58 -44.25
CA GLU A 171 -19.94 0.68 -44.34
C GLU A 171 -20.04 1.54 -43.07
N GLY A 172 -21.00 1.25 -42.19
CA GLY A 172 -21.21 2.00 -40.95
C GLY A 172 -21.71 3.44 -41.16
N LYS A 173 -22.31 3.73 -42.33
CA LYS A 173 -22.93 5.02 -42.65
C LYS A 173 -24.29 5.12 -41.96
N LEU A 174 -24.25 5.49 -40.69
CA LEU A 174 -25.44 5.71 -39.86
C LEU A 174 -26.25 6.90 -40.35
N GLY A 175 -27.57 6.74 -40.44
CA GLY A 175 -28.53 7.74 -40.90
C GLY A 175 -28.91 7.62 -42.38
N SER A 176 -28.44 6.58 -43.06
CA SER A 176 -28.85 6.26 -44.43
C SER A 176 -30.35 5.89 -44.44
N GLN A 177 -31.08 6.44 -45.40
CA GLN A 177 -32.52 6.27 -45.56
C GLN A 177 -32.85 5.89 -47.00
N ILE A 178 -33.98 5.22 -47.18
CA ILE A 178 -34.56 4.88 -48.47
C ILE A 178 -35.57 5.96 -48.82
N THR A 179 -35.45 6.55 -50.01
CA THR A 179 -36.44 7.48 -50.56
C THR A 179 -36.97 6.90 -51.86
N LEU A 180 -38.27 6.59 -51.89
CA LEU A 180 -38.94 6.03 -53.06
C LEU A 180 -40.20 6.84 -53.36
N ASP A 181 -40.13 7.72 -54.36
CA ASP A 181 -41.22 8.65 -54.72
C ASP A 181 -42.51 7.94 -55.17
N GLN A 182 -42.40 6.70 -55.65
CA GLN A 182 -43.50 5.92 -56.20
C GLN A 182 -43.99 4.79 -55.27
N ALA A 183 -43.49 4.70 -54.04
CA ALA A 183 -43.91 3.67 -53.09
C ALA A 183 -45.32 3.97 -52.55
N SER A 184 -46.23 3.00 -52.66
CA SER A 184 -47.60 3.10 -52.14
C SER A 184 -48.04 1.79 -51.47
N GLY A 185 -49.05 1.86 -50.60
CA GLY A 185 -49.53 0.71 -49.84
C GLY A 185 -48.45 0.08 -48.96
N ILE A 186 -48.36 -1.26 -48.96
CA ILE A 186 -47.42 -2.04 -48.14
C ILE A 186 -45.95 -1.65 -48.42
N TRP A 187 -45.62 -1.27 -49.65
CA TRP A 187 -44.26 -0.87 -50.00
C TRP A 187 -43.82 0.39 -49.26
N LYS A 188 -44.73 1.35 -49.09
CA LYS A 188 -44.46 2.55 -48.31
C LYS A 188 -44.26 2.21 -46.84
N GLU A 189 -45.12 1.36 -46.27
CA GLU A 189 -45.01 0.93 -44.88
C GLU A 189 -43.69 0.21 -44.59
N LEU A 190 -43.20 -0.64 -45.50
CA LEU A 190 -41.90 -1.28 -45.38
C LEU A 190 -40.74 -0.29 -45.42
N VAL A 191 -40.78 0.69 -46.34
CA VAL A 191 -39.78 1.77 -46.41
C VAL A 191 -39.78 2.59 -45.11
N ASP A 192 -40.96 2.97 -44.63
CA ASP A 192 -41.11 3.76 -43.41
C ASP A 192 -40.61 2.99 -42.17
N ASN A 193 -40.93 1.70 -42.04
CA ASN A 193 -40.42 0.83 -40.97
C ASN A 193 -38.89 0.66 -41.02
N MET A 194 -38.31 0.47 -42.20
CA MET A 194 -36.86 0.38 -42.37
C MET A 194 -36.15 1.69 -42.02
N ASN A 195 -36.70 2.82 -42.46
CA ASN A 195 -36.18 4.14 -42.12
C ASN A 195 -36.28 4.40 -40.61
N GLN A 196 -37.37 3.98 -39.96
CA GLN A 196 -37.52 4.07 -38.51
C GLN A 196 -36.50 3.19 -37.78
N MET A 197 -36.28 1.96 -38.23
CA MET A 197 -35.23 1.09 -37.69
C MET A 197 -33.83 1.71 -37.85
N SER A 198 -33.50 2.21 -39.05
CA SER A 198 -32.23 2.91 -39.33
C SER A 198 -32.02 4.10 -38.41
N THR A 199 -33.05 4.93 -38.22
CA THR A 199 -33.01 6.11 -37.36
C THR A 199 -32.80 5.70 -35.90
N ASN A 200 -33.59 4.74 -35.40
CA ASN A 200 -33.48 4.23 -34.03
C ASN A 200 -32.09 3.64 -33.73
N ILE A 201 -31.50 2.87 -34.64
CA ILE A 201 -30.15 2.32 -34.48
C ILE A 201 -29.11 3.44 -34.51
N THR A 202 -29.25 4.37 -35.46
CA THR A 202 -28.35 5.51 -35.64
C THR A 202 -28.28 6.39 -34.41
N GLU A 203 -29.44 6.78 -33.86
CA GLU A 203 -29.52 7.62 -32.66
C GLU A 203 -28.87 6.94 -31.46
N ARG A 204 -29.14 5.64 -31.25
CA ARG A 204 -28.58 4.88 -30.12
C ARG A 204 -27.06 4.73 -30.22
N ILE A 205 -26.55 4.34 -31.39
CA ILE A 205 -25.10 4.20 -31.60
C ILE A 205 -24.39 5.56 -31.52
N ARG A 206 -24.98 6.63 -32.07
CA ARG A 206 -24.41 7.98 -31.95
C ARG A 206 -24.38 8.46 -30.50
N SER A 207 -25.43 8.21 -29.71
CA SER A 207 -25.46 8.53 -28.28
C SER A 207 -24.33 7.81 -27.53
N ILE A 208 -24.16 6.50 -27.74
CA ILE A 208 -23.07 5.72 -27.15
C ILE A 208 -21.70 6.25 -27.58
N SER A 209 -21.53 6.55 -28.87
CA SER A 209 -20.29 7.11 -29.41
C SER A 209 -19.94 8.47 -28.79
N GLN A 210 -20.91 9.36 -28.62
CA GLN A 210 -20.72 10.66 -27.97
C GLN A 210 -20.26 10.52 -26.52
N ILE A 211 -20.90 9.64 -25.74
CA ILE A 211 -20.52 9.39 -24.35
C ILE A 211 -19.14 8.72 -24.27
N THR A 212 -18.85 7.76 -25.14
CA THR A 212 -17.55 7.11 -25.19
C THR A 212 -16.44 8.09 -25.58
N LEU A 213 -16.72 9.04 -26.48
CA LEU A 213 -15.81 10.14 -26.82
C LEU A 213 -15.61 11.08 -25.63
N ALA A 214 -16.66 11.42 -24.88
CA ALA A 214 -16.56 12.23 -23.66
C ALA A 214 -15.66 11.55 -22.63
N VAL A 215 -15.85 10.26 -22.38
CA VAL A 215 -15.00 9.45 -21.48
C VAL A 215 -13.55 9.42 -21.96
N ALA A 216 -13.31 9.24 -23.27
CA ALA A 216 -11.96 9.27 -23.83
C ALA A 216 -11.28 10.65 -23.71
N GLN A 217 -12.06 11.73 -23.67
CA GLN A 217 -11.59 13.09 -23.40
C GLN A 217 -11.50 13.41 -21.91
N GLY A 218 -11.88 12.48 -21.03
CA GLY A 218 -11.79 12.61 -19.57
C GLY A 218 -13.06 13.12 -18.90
N ASP A 219 -14.17 13.36 -19.61
CA ASP A 219 -15.46 13.72 -19.01
C ASP A 219 -16.30 12.47 -18.72
N LEU A 220 -16.15 11.95 -17.51
CA LEU A 220 -16.91 10.83 -16.95
C LEU A 220 -18.22 11.28 -16.30
N SER A 221 -18.48 12.59 -16.17
CA SER A 221 -19.74 13.11 -15.63
C SER A 221 -20.94 12.88 -16.55
N LYS A 222 -20.68 12.40 -17.78
CA LYS A 222 -21.69 12.10 -18.79
C LYS A 222 -22.14 10.65 -18.71
N GLN A 223 -23.44 10.44 -18.88
CA GLN A 223 -24.06 9.11 -18.94
C GLN A 223 -25.04 9.06 -20.10
N ILE A 224 -25.35 7.85 -20.57
CA ILE A 224 -26.38 7.65 -21.58
C ILE A 224 -27.73 7.71 -20.88
N GLU A 225 -28.51 8.76 -21.15
CA GLU A 225 -29.84 9.00 -20.55
C GLU A 225 -30.99 8.36 -21.36
N ALA A 226 -30.71 7.82 -22.54
CA ALA A 226 -31.73 7.28 -23.44
C ALA A 226 -32.41 6.02 -22.86
N GLN A 227 -33.75 6.03 -22.82
CA GLN A 227 -34.53 4.84 -22.47
C GLN A 227 -34.46 3.82 -23.61
N ASN A 228 -33.56 2.86 -23.42
CA ASN A 228 -33.34 1.76 -24.35
C ASN A 228 -34.06 0.49 -23.87
N ALA A 229 -34.41 -0.38 -24.82
CA ALA A 229 -35.00 -1.69 -24.57
C ALA A 229 -34.14 -2.78 -25.22
N GLY A 230 -34.32 -4.03 -24.78
CA GLY A 230 -33.57 -5.18 -25.31
C GLY A 230 -32.05 -5.02 -25.15
N GLU A 231 -31.31 -5.40 -26.18
CA GLU A 231 -29.85 -5.42 -26.24
C GLU A 231 -29.25 -4.01 -26.12
N PHE A 232 -29.93 -2.99 -26.64
CA PHE A 232 -29.49 -1.60 -26.47
C PHE A 232 -29.55 -1.14 -25.02
N LYS A 233 -30.51 -1.64 -24.23
CA LYS A 233 -30.56 -1.36 -22.80
C LYS A 233 -29.35 -1.98 -22.10
N GLN A 234 -29.08 -3.26 -22.36
CA GLN A 234 -27.93 -3.96 -21.76
C GLN A 234 -26.60 -3.27 -22.11
N LEU A 235 -26.42 -2.87 -23.37
CA LEU A 235 -25.23 -2.13 -23.80
C LEU A 235 -25.10 -0.79 -23.06
N THR A 236 -26.21 -0.07 -22.93
CA THR A 236 -26.26 1.21 -22.20
C THR A 236 -25.94 1.05 -20.73
N ASP A 237 -26.56 0.07 -20.07
CA ASP A 237 -26.32 -0.25 -18.67
C ASP A 237 -24.84 -0.64 -18.45
N ASN A 238 -24.26 -1.47 -19.32
CA ASN A 238 -22.86 -1.88 -19.24
C ASN A 238 -21.90 -0.69 -19.40
N VAL A 239 -22.15 0.21 -20.36
CA VAL A 239 -21.33 1.42 -20.57
C VAL A 239 -21.46 2.35 -19.37
N ASN A 240 -22.67 2.62 -18.88
CA ASN A 240 -22.88 3.46 -17.70
C ASN A 240 -22.25 2.84 -16.44
N GLN A 241 -22.32 1.52 -16.27
CA GLN A 241 -21.66 0.81 -15.17
C GLN A 241 -20.14 0.93 -15.26
N MET A 242 -19.56 0.81 -16.45
CA MET A 242 -18.13 1.03 -16.67
C MET A 242 -17.73 2.46 -16.27
N ILE A 243 -18.50 3.47 -16.67
CA ILE A 243 -18.27 4.88 -16.30
C ILE A 243 -18.32 5.05 -14.78
N ALA A 244 -19.37 4.52 -14.13
CA ALA A 244 -19.52 4.59 -12.67
C ALA A 244 -18.34 3.93 -11.93
N ASN A 245 -17.87 2.77 -12.41
CA ASN A 245 -16.72 2.08 -11.83
C ASN A 245 -15.43 2.88 -11.98
N LEU A 246 -15.23 3.54 -13.14
CA LEU A 246 -14.09 4.43 -13.38
C LEU A 246 -14.15 5.68 -12.50
N GLN A 247 -15.32 6.33 -12.37
CA GLN A 247 -15.53 7.46 -11.48
C GLN A 247 -15.21 7.09 -10.02
N ALA A 248 -15.73 5.95 -9.55
CA ALA A 248 -15.47 5.47 -8.19
C ALA A 248 -13.98 5.20 -7.95
N SER A 249 -13.30 4.56 -8.90
CA SER A 249 -11.86 4.29 -8.81
C SER A 249 -11.02 5.56 -8.80
N LEU A 250 -11.36 6.55 -9.64
CA LEU A 250 -10.68 7.86 -9.68
C LEU A 250 -10.89 8.64 -8.39
N LYS A 251 -12.11 8.63 -7.84
CA LYS A 251 -12.39 9.25 -6.54
C LYS A 251 -11.57 8.60 -5.43
N GLN A 252 -11.53 7.28 -5.36
CA GLN A 252 -10.72 6.57 -4.38
C GLN A 252 -9.22 6.89 -4.53
N MET A 253 -8.71 6.99 -5.76
CA MET A 253 -7.33 7.40 -6.00
C MET A 253 -7.04 8.83 -5.55
N ALA A 254 -7.97 9.77 -5.77
CA ALA A 254 -7.85 11.15 -5.27
C ALA A 254 -7.82 11.21 -3.73
N ASP A 255 -8.69 10.45 -3.08
CA ASP A 255 -8.77 10.39 -1.62
C ASP A 255 -7.48 9.79 -1.02
N VAL A 256 -6.98 8.69 -1.59
CA VAL A 256 -5.71 8.05 -1.18
C VAL A 256 -4.52 8.98 -1.41
N SER A 257 -4.44 9.65 -2.57
CA SER A 257 -3.38 10.63 -2.85
C SER A 257 -3.38 11.76 -1.81
N THR A 258 -4.55 12.30 -1.45
CA THR A 258 -4.67 13.34 -0.44
C THR A 258 -4.21 12.84 0.94
N ALA A 259 -4.61 11.62 1.32
CA ALA A 259 -4.18 11.01 2.58
C ALA A 259 -2.66 10.76 2.64
N VAL A 260 -2.06 10.30 1.53
CA VAL A 260 -0.60 10.10 1.42
C VAL A 260 0.14 11.43 1.51
N ALA A 261 -0.35 12.49 0.86
CA ALA A 261 0.23 13.83 0.95
C ALA A 261 0.23 14.34 2.40
N SER A 262 -0.91 14.30 3.08
CA SER A 262 -1.04 14.71 4.48
C SER A 262 -0.13 13.89 5.41
N SER A 263 -0.10 12.56 5.24
CA SER A 263 0.76 11.69 6.05
C SER A 263 2.24 11.96 5.81
N SER A 264 2.61 12.34 4.58
CA SER A 264 3.99 12.69 4.24
C SER A 264 4.41 14.01 4.87
N GLU A 265 3.53 15.02 4.91
CA GLU A 265 3.79 16.27 5.62
C GLU A 265 3.97 16.05 7.13
N GLU A 266 3.13 15.22 7.74
CA GLU A 266 3.27 14.81 9.14
C GLU A 266 4.60 14.09 9.40
N LEU A 267 4.98 13.14 8.52
CA LEU A 267 6.27 12.45 8.62
C LEU A 267 7.45 13.42 8.52
N THR A 268 7.41 14.38 7.60
CA THR A 268 8.44 15.43 7.50
C THR A 268 8.53 16.25 8.78
N ALA A 269 7.40 16.62 9.37
CA ALA A 269 7.37 17.36 10.64
C ALA A 269 7.98 16.55 11.79
N VAL A 270 7.57 15.28 11.94
CA VAL A 270 8.10 14.36 12.97
C VAL A 270 9.59 14.10 12.76
N SER A 271 10.06 13.91 11.53
CA SER A 271 11.48 13.75 11.22
C SER A 271 12.29 14.99 11.62
N LYS A 272 11.76 16.20 11.39
CA LYS A 272 12.42 17.44 11.79
C LYS A 272 12.55 17.56 13.32
N GLU A 273 11.48 17.24 14.04
CA GLU A 273 11.49 17.21 15.51
C GLU A 273 12.49 16.16 16.02
N MET A 274 12.52 14.98 15.39
CA MET A 274 13.47 13.90 15.71
C MET A 274 14.93 14.34 15.51
N THR A 275 15.24 15.05 14.43
CA THR A 275 16.56 15.64 14.21
C THR A 275 16.94 16.64 15.30
N GLN A 276 16.01 17.52 15.72
CA GLN A 276 16.26 18.45 16.82
C GLN A 276 16.52 17.73 18.14
N ASN A 277 15.66 16.78 18.51
CA ASN A 277 15.80 16.00 19.73
C ASN A 277 17.11 15.19 19.76
N ALA A 278 17.50 14.61 18.62
CA ALA A 278 18.75 13.87 18.49
C ALA A 278 19.98 14.80 18.60
N THR A 279 19.92 15.99 18.00
CA THR A 279 20.98 17.00 18.12
C THR A 279 21.14 17.43 19.58
N GLN A 280 20.05 17.75 20.27
CA GLN A 280 20.05 18.09 21.69
C GLN A 280 20.58 16.94 22.57
N THR A 281 20.20 15.70 22.27
CA THR A 281 20.71 14.51 22.97
C THR A 281 22.24 14.38 22.79
N SER A 282 22.75 14.67 21.60
CA SER A 282 24.19 14.65 21.32
C SER A 282 24.94 15.72 22.13
N GLU A 283 24.42 16.95 22.18
CA GLU A 283 24.99 18.03 23.00
C GLU A 283 24.99 17.71 24.49
N GLN A 284 23.89 17.16 25.01
CA GLN A 284 23.78 16.71 26.40
C GLN A 284 24.76 15.58 26.71
N ALA A 285 24.94 14.63 25.78
CA ALA A 285 25.93 13.58 25.90
C ALA A 285 27.35 14.16 25.98
N THR A 286 27.71 15.14 25.14
CA THR A 286 29.02 15.80 25.23
C THR A 286 29.24 16.45 26.60
N SER A 287 28.24 17.17 27.13
CA SER A 287 28.33 17.79 28.46
C SER A 287 28.46 16.76 29.59
N ALA A 288 27.73 15.64 29.51
CA ALA A 288 27.80 14.57 30.49
C ALA A 288 29.16 13.85 30.46
N SER A 289 29.74 13.63 29.27
CA SER A 289 31.08 13.05 29.10
C SER A 289 32.15 13.94 29.73
N ALA A 290 32.09 15.25 29.47
CA ALA A 290 33.03 16.21 30.06
C ALA A 290 32.95 16.23 31.61
N SER A 291 31.73 16.11 32.16
CA SER A 291 31.53 16.01 33.61
C SER A 291 32.12 14.72 34.19
N ALA A 292 31.97 13.58 33.50
CA ALA A 292 32.55 12.30 33.92
C ALA A 292 34.09 12.31 33.86
N GLU A 293 34.68 12.92 32.82
CA GLU A 293 36.13 13.13 32.73
C GLU A 293 36.65 14.02 33.87
N GLN A 294 35.89 15.05 34.24
CA GLN A 294 36.23 15.90 35.37
C GLN A 294 36.18 15.13 36.70
N VAL A 295 35.17 14.28 36.91
CA VAL A 295 35.11 13.42 38.12
C VAL A 295 36.29 12.45 38.16
N SER A 296 36.67 11.85 37.03
CA SER A 296 37.84 10.98 36.94
C SER A 296 39.14 11.71 37.31
N THR A 297 39.29 12.95 36.83
CA THR A 297 40.45 13.81 37.16
C THR A 297 40.48 14.19 38.64
N ASN A 298 39.31 14.53 39.21
CA ASN A 298 39.19 14.81 40.65
C ASN A 298 39.52 13.59 41.49
N ALA A 299 39.05 12.40 41.09
CA ALA A 299 39.37 11.15 41.77
C ALA A 299 40.88 10.87 41.76
N LEU A 300 41.58 11.11 40.64
CA LEU A 300 43.04 10.99 40.60
C LEU A 300 43.73 11.97 41.56
N SER A 301 43.24 13.20 41.66
CA SER A 301 43.77 14.20 42.60
C SER A 301 43.59 13.77 44.06
N VAL A 302 42.41 13.20 44.39
CA VAL A 302 42.17 12.63 45.72
C VAL A 302 43.06 11.42 45.97
N ALA A 303 43.31 10.58 44.96
CA ALA A 303 44.22 9.43 45.09
C ALA A 303 45.64 9.89 45.45
N THR A 304 46.15 10.95 44.81
CA THR A 304 47.45 11.56 45.19
C THR A 304 47.44 12.07 46.63
N ALA A 305 46.38 12.76 47.06
CA ALA A 305 46.26 13.21 48.45
C ALA A 305 46.22 12.04 49.46
N VAL A 306 45.63 10.91 49.08
CA VAL A 306 45.60 9.67 49.87
C VAL A 306 46.99 9.03 49.97
N GLU A 307 47.81 9.10 48.93
CA GLU A 307 49.21 8.67 48.99
C GLU A 307 50.05 9.54 49.93
N GLU A 308 49.88 10.87 49.87
CA GLU A 308 50.54 11.81 50.80
C GLU A 308 50.09 11.61 52.25
N MET A 309 48.80 11.36 52.46
CA MET A 309 48.25 11.03 53.77
C MET A 309 48.83 9.72 54.31
N ASN A 310 48.97 8.67 53.48
CA ASN A 310 49.65 7.44 53.87
C ASN A 310 51.10 7.68 54.31
N ALA A 311 51.83 8.54 53.60
CA ALA A 311 53.20 8.89 53.98
C ALA A 311 53.23 9.58 55.35
N SER A 312 52.33 10.52 55.59
CA SER A 312 52.19 11.24 56.86
C SER A 312 51.80 10.30 58.01
N ILE A 313 50.86 9.38 57.80
CA ILE A 313 50.44 8.39 58.78
C ILE A 313 51.62 7.48 59.17
N ARG A 314 52.42 7.03 58.20
CA ARG A 314 53.64 6.23 58.47
C ARG A 314 54.67 7.00 59.29
N GLU A 315 54.81 8.31 59.04
CA GLU A 315 55.70 9.17 59.83
C GLU A 315 55.21 9.35 61.27
N ILE A 316 53.90 9.55 61.47
CA ILE A 316 53.30 9.61 62.81
C ILE A 316 53.50 8.29 63.54
N ALA A 317 53.28 7.15 62.88
CA ALA A 317 53.51 5.81 63.45
C ALA A 317 54.95 5.66 63.96
N LYS A 318 55.92 6.08 63.13
CA LYS A 318 57.35 6.05 63.46
C LYS A 318 57.67 6.95 64.65
N ASN A 319 57.17 8.18 64.65
CA ASN A 319 57.40 9.15 65.73
C ASN A 319 56.78 8.68 67.06
N ALA A 320 55.61 8.05 67.02
CA ALA A 320 54.97 7.51 68.22
C ALA A 320 55.78 6.34 68.80
N SER A 321 56.24 5.43 67.94
CA SER A 321 57.11 4.31 68.33
C SER A 321 58.43 4.80 68.93
N GLU A 322 59.05 5.83 68.34
CA GLU A 322 60.27 6.44 68.85
C GLU A 322 60.03 7.15 70.20
N GLY A 323 58.91 7.86 70.34
CA GLY A 323 58.48 8.47 71.60
C GLY A 323 58.30 7.45 72.72
N ALA A 324 57.66 6.31 72.44
CA ALA A 324 57.52 5.21 73.40
C ALA A 324 58.89 4.67 73.83
N LYS A 325 59.81 4.47 72.88
CA LYS A 325 61.18 4.02 73.16
C LYS A 325 61.96 5.00 74.04
N VAL A 326 61.82 6.31 73.80
CA VAL A 326 62.42 7.36 74.63
C VAL A 326 61.83 7.32 76.04
N ALA A 327 60.50 7.19 76.18
CA ALA A 327 59.84 7.09 77.48
C ALA A 327 60.36 5.88 78.29
N ILE A 328 60.44 4.69 77.68
CA ILE A 328 60.99 3.49 78.33
C ILE A 328 62.43 3.69 78.80
N ASN A 329 63.27 4.37 78.01
CA ASN A 329 64.64 4.67 78.41
C ASN A 329 64.73 5.72 79.52
N ALA A 330 63.82 6.69 79.53
CA ALA A 330 63.71 7.68 80.58
C ALA A 330 63.28 7.05 81.92
N VAL A 331 62.33 6.11 81.92
CA VAL A 331 61.96 5.32 83.12
C VAL A 331 63.17 4.58 83.69
N LYS A 332 63.96 3.89 82.83
CA LYS A 332 65.18 3.20 83.28
C LYS A 332 66.20 4.16 83.90
N THR A 333 66.33 5.35 83.35
CA THR A 333 67.25 6.38 83.85
C THR A 333 66.76 6.96 85.18
N ALA A 334 65.46 7.22 85.30
CA ALA A 334 64.83 7.65 86.54
C ALA A 334 64.96 6.60 87.65
N ASP A 335 64.73 5.32 87.36
CA ASP A 335 64.93 4.21 88.32
C ASP A 335 66.38 4.11 88.81
N ARG A 336 67.35 4.23 87.89
CA ARG A 336 68.77 4.26 88.28
C ARG A 336 69.11 5.46 89.17
N THR A 337 68.56 6.64 88.84
CA THR A 337 68.75 7.87 89.64
C THR A 337 68.13 7.71 91.01
N ASN A 338 66.91 7.15 91.09
CA ASN A 338 66.21 6.86 92.34
C ASN A 338 67.06 5.96 93.25
N LYS A 339 67.58 4.86 92.71
CA LYS A 339 68.49 3.94 93.45
C LYS A 339 69.73 4.63 94.00
N THR A 340 70.34 5.53 93.22
CA THR A 340 71.51 6.28 93.66
C THR A 340 71.17 7.26 94.79
N ILE A 341 70.05 7.99 94.68
CA ILE A 341 69.62 8.93 95.73
C ILE A 341 69.17 8.18 97.00
N THR A 342 68.45 7.07 96.88
CA THR A 342 68.11 6.23 98.05
C THR A 342 69.37 5.75 98.77
N LYS A 343 70.41 5.33 98.03
CA LYS A 343 71.70 4.95 98.62
C LYS A 343 72.40 6.12 99.31
N LEU A 344 72.29 7.34 98.76
CA LEU A 344 72.80 8.56 99.38
C LEU A 344 72.05 8.90 100.68
N GLY A 345 70.73 8.77 100.69
CA GLY A 345 69.89 8.93 101.89
C GLY A 345 70.27 7.94 102.98
N GLN A 346 70.42 6.65 102.62
CA GLN A 346 70.90 5.61 103.55
C GLN A 346 72.29 5.93 104.12
N SER A 347 73.22 6.38 103.27
CA SER A 347 74.56 6.78 103.70
C SER A 347 74.51 7.96 104.69
N SER A 348 73.61 8.92 104.45
CA SER A 348 73.39 10.07 105.33
C SER A 348 72.79 9.68 106.67
N VAL A 349 71.91 8.67 106.71
CA VAL A 349 71.40 8.08 107.96
C VAL A 349 72.52 7.42 108.77
N GLU A 350 73.41 6.66 108.11
CA GLU A 350 74.57 6.06 108.78
C GLU A 350 75.54 7.13 109.32
N ILE A 351 75.82 8.19 108.56
CA ILE A 351 76.62 9.33 109.04
C ILE A 351 75.95 9.96 110.26
N GLY A 352 74.63 10.17 110.23
CA GLY A 352 73.87 10.71 111.36
C GLY A 352 74.02 9.87 112.64
N LYS A 353 74.06 8.53 112.52
CA LYS A 353 74.33 7.63 113.66
C LYS A 353 75.75 7.85 114.21
N VAL A 354 76.75 7.96 113.34
CA VAL A 354 78.14 8.22 113.73
C VAL A 354 78.25 9.57 114.46
N ILE A 355 77.61 10.63 113.94
CA ILE A 355 77.60 11.95 114.57
C ILE A 355 76.95 11.93 115.96
N LYS A 356 75.87 11.16 116.16
CA LYS A 356 75.26 10.96 117.50
C LYS A 356 76.23 10.31 118.48
N VAL A 357 77.01 9.33 118.03
CA VAL A 357 78.06 8.69 118.85
C VAL A 357 79.17 9.69 119.19
N ILE A 358 79.66 10.46 118.22
CA ILE A 358 80.71 11.47 118.46
C ILE A 358 80.21 12.54 119.44
N THR A 359 78.96 13.00 119.29
CA THR A 359 78.34 13.97 120.22
C THR A 359 78.28 13.40 121.64
N SER A 360 77.90 12.13 121.79
CA SER A 360 77.87 11.45 123.09
C SER A 360 79.27 11.31 123.70
N ILE A 361 80.29 10.99 122.88
CA ILE A 361 81.69 10.96 123.30
C ILE A 361 82.14 12.35 123.75
N ALA A 362 81.87 13.40 122.98
CA ALA A 362 82.24 14.78 123.32
C ALA A 362 81.60 15.24 124.64
N GLN A 363 80.33 14.87 124.89
CA GLN A 363 79.66 15.13 126.17
C GLN A 363 80.31 14.37 127.34
N GLN A 364 80.65 13.09 127.15
CA GLN A 364 81.38 12.30 128.15
C GLN A 364 82.78 12.86 128.41
N THR A 365 83.53 13.25 127.37
CA THR A 365 84.86 13.87 127.48
C THR A 365 84.77 15.20 128.22
N ASN A 366 83.75 16.01 127.98
CA ASN A 366 83.50 17.26 128.72
C ASN A 366 83.23 16.99 130.22
N LEU A 367 82.49 15.93 130.57
CA LEU A 367 82.26 15.52 131.96
C LEU A 367 83.53 14.98 132.63
N LEU A 368 84.31 14.16 131.94
CA LEU A 368 85.61 13.65 132.41
C LEU A 368 86.60 14.80 132.64
N ALA A 369 86.67 15.75 131.71
CA ALA A 369 87.51 16.93 131.81
C ALA A 369 87.05 17.87 132.93
N LEU A 370 85.74 18.00 133.16
CA LEU A 370 85.18 18.71 134.31
C LEU A 370 85.61 18.06 135.64
N ASN A 371 85.48 16.74 135.76
CA ASN A 371 85.92 16.00 136.93
C ASN A 371 87.43 16.15 137.17
N ALA A 372 88.23 16.08 136.10
CA ALA A 372 89.67 16.32 136.17
C ALA A 372 90.02 17.76 136.58
N THR A 373 89.26 18.75 136.13
CA THR A 373 89.42 20.16 136.53
C THR A 373 89.11 20.35 138.01
N ILE A 374 88.06 19.69 138.52
CA ILE A 374 87.67 19.72 139.94
C ILE A 374 88.76 19.08 140.80
N GLU A 375 89.27 17.90 140.42
CA GLU A 375 90.29 17.19 141.19
C GLU A 375 91.65 17.93 141.14
N ALA A 376 91.98 18.56 140.00
CA ALA A 376 93.16 19.42 139.88
C ALA A 376 93.05 20.70 140.74
N ALA A 377 91.86 21.29 140.87
CA ALA A 377 91.62 22.40 141.80
C ALA A 377 91.73 21.96 143.28
N ARG A 378 91.40 20.70 143.57
CA ARG A 378 91.50 20.09 144.90
C ARG A 378 92.94 19.84 145.35
N ALA A 379 93.85 19.60 144.41
CA ALA A 379 95.27 19.35 144.64
C ALA A 379 96.14 20.62 144.86
N GLY A 380 95.53 21.82 144.89
CA GLY A 380 96.23 23.07 145.20
C GLY A 380 97.34 23.44 144.21
N ASP A 381 98.48 23.95 144.69
CA ASP A 381 99.59 24.42 143.84
C ASP A 381 100.23 23.31 142.96
N ALA A 382 100.13 22.04 143.35
CA ALA A 382 100.63 20.90 142.57
C ALA A 382 99.74 20.52 141.37
N GLY A 383 98.46 20.93 141.37
CA GLY A 383 97.47 20.61 140.35
C GLY A 383 97.33 21.64 139.22
N LYS A 384 97.98 22.81 139.31
CA LYS A 384 97.81 23.94 138.37
C LYS A 384 98.06 23.56 136.92
N GLY A 385 99.09 22.77 136.62
CA GLY A 385 99.38 22.29 135.26
C GLY A 385 98.29 21.36 134.69
N PHE A 386 97.78 20.45 135.53
CA PHE A 386 96.68 19.54 135.17
C PHE A 386 95.34 20.27 135.02
N ALA A 387 95.08 21.30 135.81
CA ALA A 387 93.87 22.12 135.72
C ALA A 387 93.79 22.87 134.37
N VAL A 388 94.92 23.37 133.86
CA VAL A 388 94.99 24.04 132.55
C VAL A 388 94.67 23.04 131.43
N VAL A 389 95.31 21.87 131.43
CA VAL A 389 95.05 20.82 130.42
C VAL A 389 93.60 20.33 130.50
N ALA A 390 93.06 20.10 131.70
CA ALA A 390 91.67 19.68 131.86
C ALA A 390 90.67 20.76 131.40
N THR A 391 90.97 22.04 131.63
CA THR A 391 90.15 23.16 131.11
C THR A 391 90.21 23.23 129.59
N GLU A 392 91.37 23.01 128.98
CA GLU A 392 91.54 23.00 127.53
C GLU A 392 90.80 21.82 126.88
N VAL A 393 90.92 20.61 127.45
CA VAL A 393 90.19 19.42 126.98
C VAL A 393 88.67 19.62 127.13
N LYS A 394 88.22 20.27 128.21
CA LYS A 394 86.82 20.61 128.43
C LYS A 394 86.30 21.57 127.37
N GLU A 395 87.03 22.63 127.04
CA GLU A 395 86.62 23.59 126.01
C GLU A 395 86.66 22.95 124.60
N LEU A 396 87.66 22.12 124.31
CA LEU A 396 87.74 21.37 123.04
C LEU A 396 86.58 20.37 122.90
N ALA A 397 86.20 19.69 123.98
CA ALA A 397 85.04 18.81 124.00
C ALA A 397 83.72 19.58 123.81
N ARG A 398 83.59 20.78 124.40
CA ARG A 398 82.44 21.68 124.19
C ARG A 398 82.36 22.16 122.75
N GLN A 399 83.48 22.55 122.15
CA GLN A 399 83.57 22.94 120.74
C GLN A 399 83.24 21.77 119.81
N THR A 400 83.72 20.57 120.13
CA THR A 400 83.41 19.35 119.37
C THR A 400 81.93 19.04 119.42
N ALA A 401 81.30 19.09 120.60
CA ALA A 401 79.86 18.88 120.76
C ALA A 401 79.02 19.91 119.97
N LYS A 402 79.45 21.18 119.95
CA LYS A 402 78.79 22.22 119.14
C LYS A 402 78.96 21.97 117.64
N ALA A 403 80.17 21.63 117.19
CA ALA A 403 80.43 21.34 115.78
C ALA A 403 79.69 20.07 115.30
N THR A 404 79.57 19.04 116.13
CA THR A 404 78.79 17.84 115.81
C THR A 404 77.30 18.10 115.78
N GLU A 405 76.78 19.01 116.62
CA GLU A 405 75.39 19.47 116.54
C GLU A 405 75.11 20.19 115.21
N ASP A 406 75.99 21.12 114.82
CA ASP A 406 75.88 21.83 113.53
C ASP A 406 75.97 20.85 112.34
N ILE A 407 76.83 19.83 112.41
CA ILE A 407 76.89 18.76 111.40
C ILE A 407 75.62 17.91 111.42
N SER A 408 75.07 17.59 112.60
CA SER A 408 73.83 16.82 112.73
C SER A 408 72.67 17.53 112.02
N GLN A 409 72.51 18.84 112.23
CA GLN A 409 71.49 19.64 111.55
C GLN A 409 71.66 19.63 110.02
N ARG A 410 72.91 19.70 109.53
CA ARG A 410 73.19 19.59 108.09
C ARG A 410 72.89 18.19 107.53
N ILE A 411 73.16 17.14 108.28
CA ILE A 411 72.86 15.76 107.89
C ILE A 411 71.36 15.51 107.88
N GLU A 412 70.61 16.05 108.85
CA GLU A 412 69.14 16.01 108.84
C GLU A 412 68.58 16.74 107.62
N ALA A 413 69.10 17.92 107.28
CA ALA A 413 68.71 18.63 106.05
C ALA A 413 69.00 17.79 104.79
N ILE A 414 70.17 17.15 104.70
CA ILE A 414 70.50 16.24 103.58
C ILE A 414 69.51 15.07 103.52
N GLN A 415 69.14 14.48 104.66
CA GLN A 415 68.17 13.39 104.70
C GLN A 415 66.81 13.84 104.15
N THR A 416 66.30 14.98 104.61
CA THR A 416 65.05 15.57 104.10
C THR A 416 65.14 15.86 102.61
N ASP A 417 66.21 16.51 102.14
CA ASP A 417 66.41 16.81 100.71
C ASP A 417 66.48 15.53 99.86
N THR A 418 67.11 14.47 100.36
CA THR A 418 67.15 13.17 99.65
C THR A 418 65.79 12.49 99.58
N ASP A 419 64.99 12.57 100.65
CA ASP A 419 63.62 12.02 100.66
C ASP A 419 62.70 12.79 99.70
N ASP A 420 62.79 14.13 99.70
CA ASP A 420 62.06 14.98 98.76
C ASP A 420 62.47 14.71 97.30
N ALA A 421 63.76 14.49 97.05
CA ALA A 421 64.26 14.11 95.72
C ALA A 421 63.73 12.74 95.27
N VAL A 422 63.66 11.74 96.16
CA VAL A 422 63.06 10.41 95.86
C VAL A 422 61.58 10.55 95.52
N SER A 423 60.84 11.36 96.27
CA SER A 423 59.43 11.66 96.00
C SER A 423 59.24 12.31 94.63
N ALA A 424 60.06 13.31 94.29
CA ALA A 424 60.03 13.97 92.99
C ALA A 424 60.36 13.01 91.83
N ILE A 425 61.37 12.15 91.97
CA ILE A 425 61.73 11.15 90.95
C ILE A 425 60.59 10.13 90.75
N THR A 426 59.90 9.75 91.81
CA THR A 426 58.74 8.85 91.75
C THR A 426 57.61 9.50 90.95
N GLN A 427 57.31 10.77 91.18
CA GLN A 427 56.32 11.52 90.40
C GLN A 427 56.72 11.63 88.92
N ILE A 428 57.98 11.94 88.63
CA ILE A 428 58.51 11.99 87.25
C ILE A 428 58.33 10.63 86.55
N THR A 429 58.62 9.53 87.25
CA THR A 429 58.42 8.18 86.70
C THR A 429 56.95 7.92 86.36
N GLY A 430 56.02 8.37 87.20
CA GLY A 430 54.58 8.30 86.92
C GLY A 430 54.19 9.06 85.64
N VAL A 431 54.68 10.29 85.47
CA VAL A 431 54.44 11.10 84.25
C VAL A 431 55.01 10.42 83.01
N ILE A 432 56.22 9.85 83.08
CA ILE A 432 56.84 9.17 81.94
C ILE A 432 56.06 7.90 81.55
N ASN A 433 55.56 7.13 82.51
CA ASN A 433 54.70 5.98 82.22
C ASN A 433 53.41 6.41 81.51
N GLN A 434 52.79 7.51 81.97
CA GLN A 434 51.61 8.06 81.31
C GLN A 434 51.92 8.51 79.87
N ILE A 435 53.10 9.08 79.60
CA ILE A 435 53.54 9.39 78.24
C ILE A 435 53.65 8.11 77.41
N ASN A 436 54.23 7.03 77.94
CA ASN A 436 54.35 5.76 77.23
C ASN A 436 52.96 5.16 76.87
N ASP A 437 51.99 5.25 77.78
CA ASP A 437 50.62 4.78 77.54
C ASP A 437 49.91 5.60 76.44
N ILE A 438 50.12 6.92 76.43
CA ILE A 438 49.63 7.80 75.37
C ILE A 438 50.25 7.41 74.01
N GLN A 439 51.55 7.11 73.96
CA GLN A 439 52.20 6.70 72.71
C GLN A 439 51.64 5.40 72.15
N ASN A 440 51.33 4.41 73.01
CA ASN A 440 50.67 3.19 72.59
C ASN A 440 49.25 3.46 72.04
N THR A 441 48.52 4.38 72.67
CA THR A 441 47.19 4.79 72.21
C THR A 441 47.26 5.47 70.83
N ILE A 442 48.26 6.35 70.62
CA ILE A 442 48.51 6.98 69.31
C ILE A 442 48.84 5.91 68.26
N ALA A 443 49.68 4.92 68.59
CA ALA A 443 50.02 3.84 67.66
C ALA A 443 48.78 3.05 67.22
N SER A 444 47.89 2.68 68.14
CA SER A 444 46.63 2.02 67.80
C SER A 444 45.72 2.88 66.93
N ALA A 445 45.60 4.18 67.22
CA ALA A 445 44.82 5.11 66.39
C ALA A 445 45.39 5.25 64.96
N VAL A 446 46.71 5.18 64.82
CA VAL A 446 47.39 5.24 63.53
C VAL A 446 47.16 3.98 62.69
N GLU A 447 47.08 2.79 63.31
CA GLU A 447 46.69 1.56 62.61
C GLU A 447 45.26 1.68 62.04
N GLU A 448 44.32 2.23 62.82
CA GLU A 448 42.93 2.47 62.38
C GLU A 448 42.85 3.51 61.25
N GLN A 449 43.63 4.59 61.34
CA GLN A 449 43.73 5.59 60.26
C GLN A 449 44.29 4.97 58.97
N THR A 450 45.26 4.04 59.08
CA THR A 450 45.82 3.34 57.92
C THR A 450 44.74 2.49 57.23
N ALA A 451 43.96 1.73 58.00
CA ALA A 451 42.87 0.92 57.46
C ALA A 451 41.82 1.78 56.73
N THR A 452 41.40 2.90 57.36
CA THR A 452 40.43 3.84 56.78
C THR A 452 40.96 4.48 55.49
N THR A 453 42.24 4.86 55.47
CA THR A 453 42.87 5.48 54.30
C THR A 453 42.96 4.51 53.12
N ASN A 454 43.21 3.22 53.37
CA ASN A 454 43.19 2.20 52.33
C ASN A 454 41.80 2.00 51.73
N GLU A 455 40.75 2.03 52.55
CA GLU A 455 39.36 1.98 52.07
C GLU A 455 39.00 3.21 51.22
N ILE A 456 39.45 4.41 51.61
CA ILE A 456 39.30 5.62 50.79
C ILE A 456 39.99 5.44 49.44
N SER A 457 41.24 4.95 49.42
CA SER A 457 41.99 4.70 48.19
C SER A 457 41.24 3.78 47.23
N ARG A 458 40.69 2.69 47.76
CA ARG A 458 39.89 1.74 46.99
C ARG A 458 38.62 2.39 46.41
N ASN A 459 37.86 3.10 47.24
CA ASN A 459 36.63 3.77 46.80
C ASN A 459 36.89 4.83 45.73
N VAL A 460 37.99 5.58 45.86
CA VAL A 460 38.42 6.58 44.87
C VAL A 460 38.79 5.92 43.54
N SER A 461 39.50 4.78 43.57
CA SER A 461 39.83 4.00 42.37
C SER A 461 38.59 3.44 41.67
N GLU A 462 37.63 2.90 42.43
CA GLU A 462 36.34 2.43 41.91
C GLU A 462 35.53 3.58 41.28
N ALA A 463 35.52 4.77 41.91
CA ALA A 463 34.86 5.96 41.39
C ALA A 463 35.51 6.49 40.09
N ALA A 464 36.83 6.50 40.01
CA ALA A 464 37.56 6.88 38.80
C ALA A 464 37.23 5.94 37.64
N LYS A 465 37.26 4.62 37.89
CA LYS A 465 36.89 3.60 36.90
C LYS A 465 35.44 3.74 36.45
N GLY A 466 34.50 3.88 37.38
CA GLY A 466 33.08 4.08 37.06
C GLY A 466 32.84 5.34 36.22
N SER A 467 33.57 6.42 36.50
CA SER A 467 33.48 7.65 35.71
C SER A 467 34.02 7.47 34.28
N ALA A 468 35.11 6.72 34.11
CA ALA A 468 35.64 6.40 32.79
C ALA A 468 34.66 5.51 31.98
N ASP A 469 34.02 4.54 32.63
CA ASP A 469 33.00 3.69 32.00
C ASP A 469 31.76 4.52 31.60
N ILE A 470 31.33 5.47 32.43
CA ILE A 470 30.25 6.42 32.10
C ILE A 470 30.60 7.24 30.87
N ALA A 471 31.80 7.83 30.80
CA ALA A 471 32.25 8.62 29.65
C ALA A 471 32.20 7.80 28.35
N LYS A 472 32.64 6.54 28.41
CA LYS A 472 32.58 5.60 27.28
C LYS A 472 31.13 5.30 26.86
N SER A 473 30.25 5.01 27.81
CA SER A 473 28.82 4.77 27.52
C SER A 473 28.13 5.99 26.91
N ILE A 474 28.45 7.19 27.39
CA ILE A 474 27.91 8.44 26.88
C ILE A 474 28.40 8.74 25.45
N SER A 475 29.65 8.37 25.13
CA SER A 475 30.15 8.45 23.75
C SER A 475 29.30 7.61 22.78
N ILE A 476 28.87 6.41 23.20
CA ILE A 476 27.97 5.57 22.40
C ILE A 476 26.59 6.23 22.24
N VAL A 477 26.06 6.87 23.29
CA VAL A 477 24.79 7.64 23.21
C VAL A 477 24.90 8.76 22.17
N ALA A 478 26.01 9.50 22.16
CA ALA A 478 26.23 10.56 21.17
C ALA A 478 26.27 10.02 19.73
N ILE A 479 26.92 8.88 19.50
CA ILE A 479 26.97 8.20 18.18
C ILE A 479 25.58 7.73 17.74
N ASN A 480 24.80 7.17 18.66
CA ASN A 480 23.43 6.73 18.37
C ASN A 480 22.54 7.92 18.02
N ALA A 481 22.65 9.04 18.74
CA ALA A 481 21.92 10.27 18.43
C ALA A 481 22.29 10.82 17.03
N GLN A 482 23.57 10.76 16.66
CA GLN A 482 24.01 11.13 15.32
C GLN A 482 23.41 10.19 14.25
N SER A 483 23.35 8.89 14.51
CA SER A 483 22.70 7.91 13.62
C SER A 483 21.20 8.17 13.49
N THR A 484 20.52 8.53 14.58
CA THR A 484 19.11 8.96 14.56
C THR A 484 18.92 10.21 13.70
N THR A 485 19.85 11.16 13.75
CA THR A 485 19.82 12.37 12.91
C THR A 485 19.88 12.02 11.42
N ILE A 486 20.77 11.10 11.03
CA ILE A 486 20.88 10.60 9.65
C ILE A 486 19.59 9.86 9.24
N GLY A 487 19.09 8.98 10.11
CA GLY A 487 17.84 8.25 9.86
C GLY A 487 16.64 9.18 9.65
N ALA A 488 16.48 10.17 10.53
CA ALA A 488 15.42 11.18 10.43
C ALA A 488 15.53 12.00 9.14
N SER A 489 16.76 12.36 8.72
CA SER A 489 17.00 13.04 7.44
C SER A 489 16.57 12.19 6.25
N ASN A 490 16.92 10.90 6.25
CA ASN A 490 16.52 9.97 5.18
C ASN A 490 14.99 9.79 5.13
N THR A 491 14.33 9.67 6.29
CA THR A 491 12.86 9.60 6.36
C THR A 491 12.22 10.88 5.86
N SER A 492 12.77 12.05 6.20
CA SER A 492 12.28 13.34 5.69
C SER A 492 12.39 13.42 4.17
N GLN A 493 13.47 12.91 3.58
CA GLN A 493 13.64 12.87 2.13
C GLN A 493 12.60 11.94 1.48
N ALA A 494 12.45 10.71 1.99
CA ALA A 494 11.47 9.76 1.48
C ALA A 494 10.03 10.30 1.58
N ALA A 495 9.69 10.99 2.68
CA ALA A 495 8.41 11.66 2.83
C ALA A 495 8.21 12.77 1.78
N SER A 496 9.25 13.56 1.49
CA SER A 496 9.18 14.57 0.42
C SER A 496 8.95 13.95 -0.97
N GLU A 497 9.55 12.78 -1.24
CA GLU A 497 9.34 12.04 -2.50
C GLU A 497 7.91 11.49 -2.58
N LEU A 498 7.39 10.93 -1.49
CA LEU A 498 5.99 10.47 -1.38
C LEU A 498 5.00 11.63 -1.60
N LEU A 499 5.28 12.80 -1.03
CA LEU A 499 4.48 14.01 -1.24
C LEU A 499 4.45 14.41 -2.71
N SER A 500 5.61 14.41 -3.38
CA SER A 500 5.70 14.71 -4.82
C SER A 500 4.88 13.71 -5.64
N MET A 501 5.00 12.41 -5.36
CA MET A 501 4.22 11.37 -6.06
C MET A 501 2.72 11.53 -5.82
N ALA A 502 2.31 11.87 -4.59
CA ALA A 502 0.92 12.11 -4.27
C ALA A 502 0.36 13.30 -5.06
N VAL A 503 1.09 14.41 -5.12
CA VAL A 503 0.73 15.61 -5.91
C VAL A 503 0.65 15.29 -7.40
N ASP A 504 1.60 14.54 -7.95
CA ASP A 504 1.57 14.12 -9.35
C ASP A 504 0.37 13.21 -9.66
N LEU A 505 0.03 12.29 -8.74
CA LEU A 505 -1.16 11.45 -8.88
C LEU A 505 -2.44 12.30 -8.85
N GLN A 506 -2.52 13.28 -7.95
CA GLN A 506 -3.64 14.22 -7.86
C GLN A 506 -3.78 15.02 -9.15
N LYS A 507 -2.66 15.45 -9.75
CA LYS A 507 -2.62 16.14 -11.04
C LYS A 507 -3.13 15.25 -12.17
N VAL A 508 -2.76 13.96 -12.21
CA VAL A 508 -3.29 13.01 -13.20
C VAL A 508 -4.79 12.81 -13.02
N VAL A 509 -5.26 12.58 -11.79
CA VAL A 509 -6.68 12.38 -11.50
C VAL A 509 -7.50 13.64 -11.83
N SER A 510 -6.97 14.83 -11.57
CA SER A 510 -7.63 16.11 -11.87
C SER A 510 -7.87 16.39 -13.36
N LYS A 511 -7.20 15.65 -14.26
CA LYS A 511 -7.49 15.73 -15.71
C LYS A 511 -8.86 15.14 -16.06
N PHE A 512 -9.38 14.28 -15.20
CA PHE A 512 -10.69 13.67 -15.37
C PHE A 512 -11.74 14.52 -14.65
N LYS A 513 -12.85 14.75 -15.33
CA LYS A 513 -14.05 15.34 -14.76
C LYS A 513 -15.01 14.20 -14.45
N TYR A 514 -15.21 13.90 -13.17
CA TYR A 514 -16.00 12.77 -12.70
C TYR A 514 -17.00 13.16 -11.64
#